data_AF-A0A7M2YXG6-F1
#
_entry.id   AF-A0A7M2YXG6-F1
#
_cell.length_a   1.000
_cell.length_b   1.000
_cell.length_c   1.000
_cell.angle_alpha   90.00
_cell.angle_beta   90.00
_cell.angle_gamma   90.00
#
_symmetry.space_group_name_H-M   'P 1'
#
loop_
_entity.id
_entity.type
_entity.pdbx_description
1 polymer ?
#
loop_
_entity_poly.entity_id
_entity_poly.type
_entity_poly.pdbx_seq_one_letter_code
_entity_poly.pdbx_strand_id
1 'polypeptide(L)'
;MSGRTRWFGATGRRVPEIALEGSLEVEGALDLAGLDAAALRDAHGRGVPVLAHAATAAEVRAALAHPEVSCVLVRDPALLELDLADLTYG
;
A
#
# COMPACT_ATOMS: atom_id res chain seq x y z
N MET A 1 -0.36 18.48 -6.26
CA MET A 1 -0.79 17.21 -5.63
C MET A 1 -0.96 16.15 -6.72
N SER A 2 0.09 15.40 -7.03
CA SER A 2 -0.02 14.17 -7.82
C SER A 2 0.71 13.11 -7.02
N GLY A 3 0.00 12.45 -6.09
CA GLY A 3 0.56 11.35 -5.31
C GLY A 3 1.00 10.21 -6.23
N ARG A 4 2.01 9.45 -5.82
CA ARG A 4 2.44 8.25 -6.55
C ARG A 4 1.29 7.23 -6.59
N THR A 5 1.17 6.51 -7.70
CA THR A 5 0.13 5.48 -7.87
C THR A 5 0.75 4.13 -8.23
N ARG A 6 0.15 3.04 -7.73
CA ARG A 6 0.51 1.66 -8.06
C ARG A 6 -0.65 0.92 -8.71
N TRP A 7 -0.34 -0.20 -9.37
CA TRP A 7 -1.36 -1.12 -9.87
C TRP A 7 -2.03 -1.84 -8.70
N PHE A 8 -3.36 -1.95 -8.75
CA PHE A 8 -4.14 -2.68 -7.75
C PHE A 8 -4.23 -4.15 -8.16
N GLY A 9 -3.13 -4.88 -7.95
CA GLY A 9 -2.99 -6.23 -8.49
C GLY A 9 -3.21 -6.28 -10.01
N ALA A 10 -3.89 -7.33 -10.49
CA ALA A 10 -4.25 -7.53 -11.89
C ALA A 10 -5.65 -6.99 -12.25
N THR A 11 -6.25 -6.13 -11.41
CA THR A 11 -7.59 -5.58 -11.64
C THR A 11 -7.67 -4.59 -12.81
N GLY A 12 -6.53 -4.13 -13.35
CA GLY A 12 -6.47 -3.10 -14.39
C GLY A 12 -6.73 -1.68 -13.88
N ARG A 13 -6.86 -1.49 -12.55
CA ARG A 13 -7.03 -0.19 -11.90
C ARG A 13 -5.71 0.27 -11.26
N ARG A 14 -5.41 1.56 -11.35
CA ARG A 14 -4.35 2.18 -10.55
C ARG A 14 -4.95 2.87 -9.33
N VAL A 15 -4.25 2.79 -8.21
CA VAL A 15 -4.65 3.39 -6.93
C VAL A 15 -3.50 4.24 -6.36
N PRO A 16 -3.78 5.22 -5.49
CA PRO A 16 -2.74 5.92 -4.75
C PRO A 16 -1.90 4.95 -3.91
N GLU A 17 -0.61 5.25 -3.73
CA GLU A 17 0.25 4.48 -2.81
C GLU A 17 -0.20 4.59 -1.36
N ILE A 18 -0.79 5.73 -0.98
CA ILE A 18 -1.34 5.97 0.35
C ILE A 18 -2.77 6.51 0.16
N ALA A 19 -3.73 5.94 0.88
CA ALA A 19 -5.12 6.37 0.88
C ALA A 19 -5.69 6.39 2.30
N LEU A 20 -6.73 7.18 2.54
CA LEU A 20 -7.44 7.14 3.82
C LEU A 20 -8.28 5.87 3.92
N GLU A 21 -8.34 5.30 5.12
CA GLU A 21 -9.25 4.19 5.40
C GLU A 21 -10.70 4.57 5.02
N GLY A 22 -11.34 3.70 4.24
CA GLY A 22 -12.70 3.93 3.73
C GLY A 22 -12.79 4.87 2.51
N SER A 23 -11.70 5.48 2.04
CA SER A 23 -11.71 6.33 0.85
C SER A 23 -11.49 5.56 -0.46
N LEU A 24 -11.12 4.29 -0.38
CA LEU A 24 -10.85 3.42 -1.52
C LEU A 24 -11.71 2.15 -1.40
N GLU A 25 -12.28 1.72 -2.52
CA GLU A 25 -12.91 0.41 -2.62
C GLU A 25 -11.84 -0.67 -2.76
N VAL A 26 -11.78 -1.56 -1.77
CA VAL A 26 -10.66 -2.50 -1.58
C VAL A 26 -11.06 -3.96 -1.70
N GLU A 27 -12.19 -4.23 -2.36
CA GLU A 27 -12.71 -5.58 -2.53
C GLU A 27 -11.68 -6.51 -3.20
N GLY A 28 -11.56 -7.73 -2.67
CA GLY A 28 -10.63 -8.75 -3.18
C GLY A 28 -9.17 -8.55 -2.79
N ALA A 29 -8.83 -7.53 -2.00
CA ALA A 29 -7.48 -7.34 -1.50
C ALA A 29 -7.21 -8.11 -0.20
N LEU A 30 -5.94 -8.49 0.00
CA LEU A 30 -5.45 -9.12 1.22
C LEU A 30 -4.74 -8.09 2.09
N ASP A 31 -4.82 -8.27 3.41
CA ASP A 31 -4.08 -7.44 4.38
C ASP A 31 -2.69 -8.03 4.64
N LEU A 32 -1.65 -7.23 4.40
CA LEU A 32 -0.24 -7.55 4.64
C LEU A 32 0.00 -8.07 6.05
N ALA A 33 -0.70 -7.53 7.06
CA ALA A 33 -0.51 -7.95 8.45
C ALA A 33 -0.84 -9.43 8.68
N GLY A 34 -1.68 -10.02 7.83
CA GLY A 34 -2.08 -11.43 7.88
C GLY A 34 -1.28 -12.35 6.95
N LEU A 35 -0.32 -11.83 6.19
CA LEU A 35 0.43 -12.60 5.18
C LEU A 35 1.84 -12.92 5.66
N ASP A 36 2.24 -14.18 5.51
CA ASP A 36 3.65 -14.54 5.55
C ASP A 36 4.31 -14.28 4.18
N ALA A 37 5.64 -14.44 4.13
CA ALA A 37 6.39 -14.19 2.91
C ALA A 37 6.00 -15.11 1.74
N ALA A 38 5.50 -16.32 2.00
CA ALA A 38 5.07 -17.24 0.94
C ALA A 38 3.71 -16.81 0.37
N ALA A 39 2.76 -16.49 1.24
CA ALA A 39 1.44 -15.98 0.88
C ALA A 39 1.54 -14.63 0.12
N LEU A 40 2.47 -13.75 0.53
CA LEU A 40 2.71 -12.49 -0.15
C LEU A 40 3.20 -12.68 -1.60
N ARG A 41 4.18 -13.57 -1.81
CA ARG A 41 4.69 -13.89 -3.16
C ARG A 41 3.63 -14.54 -4.03
N ASP A 42 2.83 -15.44 -3.46
CA ASP A 42 1.74 -16.12 -4.14
C ASP A 42 0.61 -15.16 -4.54
N ALA A 43 0.22 -14.23 -3.65
CA ALA A 43 -0.70 -13.14 -3.97
C ALA A 43 -0.19 -12.30 -5.16
N HIS A 44 1.08 -11.90 -5.13
CA HIS A 44 1.69 -11.15 -6.23
C HIS A 44 1.69 -11.94 -7.54
N GLY A 45 2.06 -13.22 -7.51
CA GLY A 45 2.08 -14.09 -8.70
C GLY A 45 0.69 -14.28 -9.33
N ARG A 46 -0.38 -14.26 -8.52
CA ARG A 46 -1.77 -14.30 -9.00
C ARG A 46 -2.35 -12.93 -9.35
N GLY A 47 -1.63 -11.85 -9.09
CA GLY A 47 -2.14 -10.49 -9.24
C GLY A 47 -3.26 -10.14 -8.25
N VAL A 48 -3.28 -10.76 -7.08
CA VAL A 48 -4.21 -10.37 -6.00
C VAL A 48 -3.64 -9.10 -5.33
N PRO A 49 -4.43 -8.02 -5.22
CA PRO A 49 -3.98 -6.80 -4.57
C PRO A 49 -3.69 -7.04 -3.08
N VAL A 50 -2.65 -6.37 -2.58
CA VAL A 50 -2.28 -6.41 -1.17
C VAL A 50 -2.30 -5.00 -0.60
N LEU A 51 -2.94 -4.85 0.55
CA LEU A 51 -3.01 -3.62 1.32
C LEU A 51 -2.17 -3.73 2.57
N ALA A 52 -1.71 -2.60 3.08
CA ALA A 52 -1.19 -2.52 4.44
C ALA A 52 -1.94 -1.43 5.21
N HIS A 53 -2.04 -1.59 6.52
CA HIS A 53 -2.52 -0.53 7.40
C HIS A 53 -1.34 0.10 8.14
N ALA A 54 -1.33 1.43 8.23
CA ALA A 54 -0.29 2.16 8.93
C ALA A 54 -0.87 3.35 9.71
N ALA A 55 -0.33 3.58 10.89
CA ALA A 55 -0.64 4.71 11.75
C ALA A 55 0.52 5.71 11.85
N THR A 56 1.71 5.38 11.33
CA THR A 56 2.88 6.25 11.36
C THR A 56 3.62 6.29 10.02
N ALA A 57 4.42 7.34 9.80
CA ALA A 57 5.27 7.46 8.60
C ALA A 57 6.27 6.30 8.46
N ALA A 58 6.78 5.78 9.59
CA ALA A 58 7.71 4.65 9.60
C ALA A 58 7.03 3.36 9.12
N GLU A 59 5.79 3.11 9.56
CA GLU A 59 4.99 1.97 9.12
C GLU A 59 4.59 2.09 7.63
N VAL A 60 4.21 3.29 7.18
CA VAL A 60 3.95 3.56 5.75
C VAL A 60 5.18 3.20 4.91
N ARG A 61 6.36 3.66 5.33
CA ARG A 61 7.63 3.37 4.64
C ARG A 61 7.94 1.87 4.64
N ALA A 62 7.78 1.20 5.77
CA ALA A 62 8.02 -0.23 5.88
C ALA A 62 7.08 -1.00 4.94
N ALA A 63 5.80 -0.65 4.89
CA ALA A 63 4.83 -1.25 3.99
C ALA A 63 5.18 -1.00 2.51
N LEU A 64 5.53 0.23 2.12
CA LEU A 64 5.83 0.58 0.73
C LEU A 64 7.17 0.03 0.22
N ALA A 65 8.05 -0.42 1.13
CA ALA A 65 9.25 -1.17 0.77
C ALA A 65 8.92 -2.56 0.19
N HIS A 66 7.72 -3.08 0.42
CA HIS A 66 7.23 -4.29 -0.24
C HIS A 66 6.73 -3.93 -1.66
N PRO A 67 7.34 -4.46 -2.73
CA PRO A 67 6.87 -4.22 -4.09
C PRO A 67 5.49 -4.81 -4.35
N GLU A 68 5.06 -5.80 -3.56
CA GLU A 68 3.76 -6.46 -3.66
C GLU A 68 2.60 -5.60 -3.12
N VAL A 69 2.90 -4.63 -2.26
CA VAL A 69 1.89 -3.74 -1.67
C VAL A 69 1.37 -2.77 -2.73
N SER A 70 0.06 -2.79 -2.91
CA SER A 70 -0.68 -1.97 -3.87
C SER A 70 -1.07 -0.61 -3.28
N CYS A 71 -1.41 -0.54 -2.00
CA CYS A 71 -1.81 0.68 -1.31
C CYS A 71 -1.65 0.53 0.22
N VAL A 72 -1.27 1.61 0.89
CA VAL A 72 -1.25 1.72 2.35
C VAL A 72 -2.46 2.55 2.79
N LEU A 73 -3.30 1.97 3.64
CA LEU A 73 -4.42 2.62 4.27
C LEU A 73 -3.97 3.29 5.57
N VAL A 74 -4.25 4.57 5.68
CA VAL A 74 -3.94 5.39 6.86
C VAL A 74 -5.21 5.98 7.46
N ARG A 75 -5.16 6.29 8.76
CA ARG A 75 -6.25 6.98 9.46
C ARG A 75 -6.04 8.47 9.60
N ASP A 76 -4.78 8.90 9.58
CA ASP A 76 -4.40 10.31 9.70
C ASP A 76 -4.20 10.92 8.31
N PRO A 77 -5.00 11.92 7.90
CA PRO A 77 -4.84 12.62 6.63
C PRO A 77 -3.46 13.25 6.45
N ALA A 78 -2.75 13.62 7.52
CA ALA A 78 -1.40 14.17 7.44
C ALA A 78 -0.41 13.19 6.80
N LEU A 79 -0.66 11.88 6.90
CA LEU A 79 0.19 10.85 6.30
C LEU A 79 0.04 10.75 4.77
N LEU A 80 -0.98 11.37 4.17
CA LEU A 80 -1.13 11.42 2.71
C LEU A 80 -0.10 12.34 2.05
N GLU A 81 0.44 13.29 2.79
CA GLU A 81 1.40 14.29 2.30
C GLU A 81 2.86 13.86 2.52
N LEU A 82 3.09 12.63 2.98
CA LEU A 82 4.45 12.12 3.17
C LEU A 82 5.24 12.18 1.87
N ASP A 83 6.32 12.93 1.89
CA ASP A 83 7.31 12.89 0.81
C ASP A 83 8.16 11.62 0.97
N LEU A 84 7.68 10.55 0.34
CA LEU A 84 8.35 9.26 0.36
C LEU A 84 9.70 9.27 -0.36
N ALA A 85 9.99 10.27 -1.21
CA ALA A 85 11.28 10.37 -1.90
C ALA A 85 12.42 10.74 -0.94
N ASP A 86 12.15 11.60 0.05
CA ASP A 86 13.15 12.08 1.01
C ASP A 86 13.51 11.03 2.09
N LEU A 87 12.71 9.98 2.27
CA LEU A 87 12.89 8.96 3.31
C LEU A 87 13.82 7.80 2.92
N THR A 88 14.41 7.82 1.72
CA THR A 88 15.35 6.77 1.26
C THR A 88 16.80 7.08 1.67
N TYR A 89 17.08 8.28 2.19
CA TYR A 89 18.43 8.73 2.57
C TYR A 89 18.56 9.23 4.03
N GLY A 90 17.63 8.87 4.91
CA GLY A 90 17.73 9.08 6.36
C GLY A 90 18.34 7.88 7.07
#